data_AF-A0A2K1NXZ6-F1
#
_entry.id   AF-A0A2K1NXZ6-F1
#
_cell.length_a   1.000
_cell.length_b   1.000
_cell.length_c   1.000
_cell.angle_alpha   90.00
_cell.angle_beta   90.00
_cell.angle_gamma   90.00
#
_symmetry.space_group_name_H-M   'P 1'
#
loop_
_entity.id
_entity.type
_entity.pdbx_description
1 polymer ?
#
loop_
_entity_poly.entity_id
_entity_poly.type
_entity_poly.pdbx_seq_one_letter_code
_entity_poly.pdbx_strand_id
1 'polypeptide(L)'
;MIFLESLFINTIAFIIAFLIIKLIINHNKKLFLFIDYFNIYGTMSFLVSLFYLKISNKSYIVIEVLLIIVLSFFYLRSFDSANNKFKDRFKIIVLSFGHSKKTFFREFLSKKLIIRGIESYLFGVGIYYLLIIFFSLAQNSIQLKYIIIPTILFFFAAILKSSKINKTYSILK
;
A
#
# COMPACT_ATOMS: atom_id res chain seq x y z
N MET A 1 8.31 4.03 -22.87
CA MET A 1 8.99 3.09 -21.94
C MET A 1 8.63 3.34 -20.49
N ILE A 2 8.62 4.58 -19.99
CA ILE A 2 8.29 4.92 -18.58
C ILE A 2 6.98 4.30 -18.07
N PHE A 3 5.90 4.36 -18.86
CA PHE A 3 4.62 3.77 -18.45
C PHE A 3 4.69 2.24 -18.25
N LEU A 4 5.45 1.53 -19.10
CA LEU A 4 5.66 0.09 -18.98
C LEU A 4 6.48 -0.26 -17.74
N GLU A 5 7.51 0.55 -17.42
CA GLU A 5 8.27 0.41 -16.17
C GLU A 5 7.35 0.57 -14.95
N SER A 6 6.51 1.61 -14.95
CA SER A 6 5.52 1.83 -13.88
C SER A 6 4.60 0.63 -13.71
N LEU A 7 4.05 0.10 -14.81
CA LEU A 7 3.20 -1.08 -14.76
C LEU A 7 3.95 -2.29 -14.21
N PHE A 8 5.17 -2.55 -14.68
CA PHE A 8 5.95 -3.71 -14.29
C PHE A 8 6.27 -3.72 -12.79
N ILE A 9 6.81 -2.61 -12.28
CA ILE A 9 7.20 -2.47 -10.87
C ILE A 9 5.98 -2.60 -9.96
N ASN A 10 4.88 -1.93 -10.30
CA ASN A 10 3.65 -2.00 -9.51
C ASN A 10 3.03 -3.40 -9.59
N THR A 11 3.13 -4.10 -10.73
CA THR A 11 2.58 -5.46 -10.89
C THR A 11 3.31 -6.44 -9.98
N ILE A 12 4.65 -6.39 -9.95
CA ILE A 12 5.46 -7.22 -9.06
C ILE A 12 5.08 -6.95 -7.61
N ALA A 13 5.05 -5.67 -7.21
CA ALA A 13 4.72 -5.29 -5.85
C ALA A 13 3.31 -5.74 -5.43
N PHE A 14 2.35 -5.66 -6.35
CA PHE A 14 0.96 -6.08 -6.16
C PHE A 14 0.83 -7.61 -5.98
N ILE A 15 1.50 -8.38 -6.83
CA ILE A 15 1.51 -9.85 -6.75
C ILE A 15 2.11 -10.30 -5.41
N ILE A 16 3.24 -9.72 -5.02
CA ILE A 16 3.89 -10.01 -3.72
C ILE A 16 2.91 -9.73 -2.56
N ALA A 17 2.29 -8.55 -2.54
CA ALA A 17 1.35 -8.18 -1.50
C ALA A 17 0.13 -9.12 -1.44
N PHE A 18 -0.40 -9.51 -2.61
CA PHE A 18 -1.53 -10.44 -2.70
C PHE A 18 -1.17 -11.84 -2.17
N LEU A 19 0.03 -12.34 -2.48
CA LEU A 19 0.50 -13.62 -1.96
C LEU A 19 0.66 -13.58 -0.43
N ILE A 20 1.26 -12.52 0.11
CA ILE A 20 1.45 -12.34 1.54
C ILE A 20 0.08 -12.29 2.26
N ILE A 21 -0.86 -11.47 1.80
CA ILE A 21 -2.17 -11.36 2.48
C ILE A 21 -2.96 -12.67 2.41
N LYS A 22 -2.88 -13.40 1.29
CA LYS A 22 -3.51 -14.72 1.15
C LYS A 22 -2.96 -15.71 2.18
N LEU A 23 -1.65 -15.74 2.38
CA LEU A 23 -1.01 -16.58 3.40
C LEU A 23 -1.43 -16.17 4.82
N ILE A 24 -1.44 -14.87 5.12
CA ILE A 24 -1.83 -14.35 6.44
C ILE A 24 -3.29 -14.72 6.76
N ILE A 25 -4.21 -14.56 5.80
CA ILE A 25 -5.63 -14.90 5.97
C ILE A 25 -5.80 -16.41 6.18
N ASN A 26 -5.14 -17.25 5.38
CA ASN A 26 -5.24 -18.71 5.48
C ASN A 26 -4.70 -19.24 6.81
N HIS A 27 -3.60 -18.67 7.31
CA HIS A 27 -3.02 -19.05 8.61
C HIS A 27 -3.60 -18.29 9.80
N ASN A 28 -4.64 -17.45 9.59
CA ASN A 28 -5.28 -16.64 10.62
C ASN A 28 -4.29 -15.78 11.44
N LYS A 29 -3.20 -15.34 10.80
CA LYS A 29 -2.19 -14.46 11.42
C LYS A 29 -2.66 -13.01 11.37
N LYS A 30 -2.10 -12.18 12.23
CA LYS A 30 -2.28 -10.71 12.18
C LYS A 30 -1.14 -10.09 11.41
N LEU A 31 -1.45 -9.03 10.66
CA LEU A 31 -0.47 -8.18 10.03
C LEU A 31 0.34 -7.40 11.09
N PHE A 32 1.55 -6.98 10.75
CA PHE A 32 2.33 -6.11 11.62
C PHE A 32 1.75 -4.69 11.66
N LEU A 33 1.73 -4.08 12.86
CA LEU A 33 1.16 -2.75 13.08
C LEU A 33 1.85 -1.64 12.27
N PHE A 34 3.13 -1.78 11.93
CA PHE A 34 3.83 -0.77 11.13
C PHE A 34 3.24 -0.66 9.71
N ILE A 35 2.53 -1.67 9.21
CA ILE A 35 1.91 -1.64 7.88
C ILE A 35 0.75 -0.64 7.86
N ASP A 36 0.14 -0.35 9.01
CA ASP A 36 -0.80 0.76 9.20
C ASP A 36 -0.17 2.14 9.09
N TYR A 37 1.13 2.24 8.79
CA TYR A 37 1.78 3.46 8.37
C TYR A 37 1.67 3.71 6.86
N PHE A 38 1.65 2.65 6.03
CA PHE A 38 1.67 2.72 4.57
C PHE A 38 0.30 3.05 3.95
N ASN A 39 -0.37 4.09 4.46
CA ASN A 39 -1.54 4.67 3.79
C ASN A 39 -1.05 5.54 2.63
N ILE A 40 -1.97 6.18 1.92
CA ILE A 40 -1.66 7.10 0.83
C ILE A 40 -0.57 8.12 1.23
N TYR A 41 -0.67 8.72 2.43
CA TYR A 41 0.30 9.71 2.89
C TYR A 41 1.67 9.10 3.21
N GLY A 42 1.70 8.01 3.98
CA GLY A 42 2.96 7.36 4.35
C GLY A 42 3.69 6.82 3.13
N THR A 43 2.95 6.23 2.19
CA THR A 43 3.48 5.76 0.91
C THR A 43 4.05 6.92 0.09
N MET A 44 3.32 8.05 0.00
CA MET A 44 3.83 9.23 -0.72
C MET A 44 5.09 9.81 -0.10
N SER A 45 5.18 9.87 1.22
CA SER A 45 6.40 10.31 1.93
C SER A 45 7.61 9.48 1.49
N PHE A 46 7.48 8.16 1.48
CA PHE A 46 8.56 7.27 1.06
C PHE A 46 8.83 7.36 -0.46
N LEU A 47 7.80 7.37 -1.30
CA LEU A 47 7.97 7.43 -2.75
C LEU A 47 8.70 8.71 -3.17
N VAL A 48 8.27 9.87 -2.68
CA VAL A 48 8.91 11.16 -2.99
C VAL A 48 10.39 11.16 -2.58
N SER A 49 10.69 10.63 -1.39
CA SER A 49 12.07 10.50 -0.91
C SER A 49 12.91 9.55 -1.77
N LEU A 50 12.37 8.39 -2.11
CA LEU A 50 13.10 7.39 -2.89
C LEU A 50 13.31 7.84 -4.33
N PHE A 51 12.35 8.53 -4.94
CA PHE A 51 12.51 9.11 -6.27
C PHE A 51 13.59 10.20 -6.30
N TYR A 52 13.66 11.02 -5.25
CA TYR A 52 14.76 11.97 -5.12
C TYR A 52 16.13 11.29 -5.06
N LEU A 53 16.25 10.26 -4.21
CA LEU A 53 17.47 9.47 -4.10
C LEU A 53 17.80 8.77 -5.43
N LYS A 54 16.78 8.30 -6.18
CA LYS A 54 16.95 7.65 -7.49
C LYS A 54 17.64 8.57 -8.49
N ILE A 55 17.38 9.87 -8.43
CA ILE A 55 18.02 10.85 -9.32
C ILE A 55 19.39 11.29 -8.80
N SER A 56 19.51 11.43 -7.48
CA SER A 56 20.72 11.98 -6.86
C SER A 56 21.88 10.98 -6.81
N ASN A 57 21.58 9.66 -6.80
CA ASN A 57 22.57 8.60 -6.70
C ASN A 57 22.69 7.79 -8.00
N LYS A 58 23.92 7.34 -8.30
CA LYS A 58 24.20 6.46 -9.46
C LYS A 58 23.73 5.01 -9.26
N SER A 59 23.39 4.59 -8.04
CA SER A 59 23.01 3.21 -7.72
C SER A 59 21.49 2.98 -7.85
N TYR A 60 21.03 2.78 -9.09
CA TYR A 60 19.61 2.64 -9.41
C TYR A 60 18.93 1.39 -8.80
N ILE A 61 19.64 0.26 -8.71
CA ILE A 61 19.04 -1.05 -8.39
C ILE A 61 18.52 -1.13 -6.95
N VAL A 62 19.30 -0.68 -5.95
CA VAL A 62 18.88 -0.75 -4.54
C VAL A 62 17.63 0.09 -4.30
N ILE A 63 17.55 1.25 -4.95
CA ILE A 63 16.42 2.18 -4.80
C ILE A 63 15.16 1.61 -5.47
N GLU A 64 15.29 0.92 -6.60
CA GLU A 64 14.17 0.22 -7.24
C GLU A 64 13.62 -0.92 -6.37
N VAL A 65 14.50 -1.69 -5.72
CA VAL A 65 14.07 -2.71 -4.75
C VAL A 65 13.31 -2.08 -3.57
N LEU A 66 13.82 -0.96 -3.03
CA LEU A 66 13.12 -0.23 -1.96
C LEU A 66 11.76 0.31 -2.42
N LEU A 67 11.66 0.82 -3.65
CA LEU A 67 10.39 1.26 -4.24
C LEU A 67 9.38 0.10 -4.33
N ILE A 68 9.82 -1.09 -4.76
CA ILE A 68 8.98 -2.30 -4.78
C ILE A 68 8.49 -2.64 -3.38
N ILE A 69 9.37 -2.62 -2.36
CA ILE A 69 9.01 -2.92 -0.97
C ILE A 69 7.95 -1.94 -0.44
N VAL A 70 8.15 -0.64 -0.68
CA VAL A 70 7.20 0.41 -0.25
C VAL A 70 5.83 0.23 -0.92
N LEU A 71 5.80 -0.04 -2.22
CA LEU A 71 4.55 -0.32 -2.95
C LEU A 71 3.89 -1.61 -2.46
N SER A 72 4.66 -2.66 -2.17
CA SER A 72 4.13 -3.90 -1.60
C SER A 72 3.47 -3.65 -0.25
N PHE A 73 4.06 -2.85 0.63
CA PHE A 73 3.43 -2.49 1.91
C PHE A 73 2.15 -1.66 1.73
N PHE A 74 2.13 -0.73 0.77
CA PHE A 74 0.92 0.02 0.43
C PHE A 74 -0.23 -0.90 -0.01
N TYR A 75 0.04 -1.83 -0.93
CA TYR A 75 -0.96 -2.79 -1.39
C TYR A 75 -1.38 -3.75 -0.29
N LEU A 76 -0.42 -4.24 0.50
CA LEU A 76 -0.70 -5.14 1.61
C LEU A 76 -1.64 -4.48 2.64
N ARG A 77 -1.41 -3.21 2.96
CA ARG A 77 -2.31 -2.43 3.82
C ARG A 77 -3.69 -2.29 3.21
N SER A 78 -3.79 -2.03 1.90
CA SER A 78 -5.08 -1.89 1.24
C SER A 78 -5.89 -3.19 1.32
N PHE A 79 -5.24 -4.33 1.08
CA PHE A 79 -5.86 -5.64 1.25
C PHE A 79 -6.27 -5.90 2.70
N ASP A 80 -5.44 -5.56 3.68
CA ASP A 80 -5.77 -5.79 5.10
C ASP A 80 -6.94 -4.91 5.58
N SER A 81 -6.97 -3.64 5.18
CA SER A 81 -8.10 -2.73 5.44
C SER A 81 -9.41 -3.29 4.87
N ALA A 82 -9.38 -3.80 3.64
CA ALA A 82 -10.52 -4.47 3.04
C ALA A 82 -10.91 -5.74 3.81
N ASN A 83 -9.94 -6.59 4.16
CA ASN A 83 -10.15 -7.81 4.95
C ASN A 83 -10.85 -7.52 6.29
N ASN A 84 -10.37 -6.53 7.04
CA ASN A 84 -10.94 -6.16 8.34
C ASN A 84 -12.39 -5.65 8.19
N LYS A 85 -12.63 -4.75 7.23
CA LYS A 85 -13.98 -4.24 6.94
C LYS A 85 -14.97 -5.34 6.55
N PHE A 86 -14.51 -6.38 5.85
CA PHE A 86 -15.37 -7.50 5.45
C PHE A 86 -15.50 -8.57 6.53
N LYS A 87 -14.50 -8.78 7.39
CA LYS A 87 -14.58 -9.68 8.56
C LYS A 87 -15.68 -9.25 9.54
N ASP A 88 -15.83 -7.96 9.80
CA ASP A 88 -16.86 -7.46 10.74
C ASP A 88 -18.27 -7.68 10.19
N ARG A 89 -18.47 -7.43 8.88
CA ARG A 89 -19.73 -7.77 8.19
C ARG A 89 -19.97 -9.27 8.12
N PHE A 90 -18.91 -10.07 8.06
CA PHE A 90 -18.96 -11.53 7.96
C PHE A 90 -19.32 -12.21 9.29
N LYS A 91 -18.85 -11.72 10.44
CA LYS A 91 -19.26 -12.25 11.75
C LYS A 91 -20.78 -12.27 11.87
N ILE A 92 -21.45 -11.25 11.35
CA ILE A 92 -22.92 -11.12 11.32
C ILE A 92 -23.54 -12.17 10.39
N ILE A 93 -22.99 -12.37 9.18
CA ILE A 93 -23.55 -13.25 8.13
C ILE A 93 -23.30 -14.74 8.43
N VAL A 94 -22.13 -15.14 8.96
CA VAL A 94 -21.88 -16.55 9.31
C VAL A 94 -22.76 -17.02 10.44
N LEU A 95 -22.93 -16.18 11.47
CA LEU A 95 -23.82 -16.46 12.59
C LEU A 95 -25.27 -16.63 12.13
N SER A 96 -25.65 -16.06 10.98
CA SER A 96 -27.01 -16.17 10.43
C SER A 96 -27.18 -17.25 9.36
N PHE A 97 -26.13 -17.70 8.65
CA PHE A 97 -26.27 -18.61 7.49
C PHE A 97 -25.41 -19.90 7.53
N GLY A 98 -24.59 -20.13 8.56
CA GLY A 98 -23.92 -21.43 8.77
C GLY A 98 -22.77 -21.79 7.80
N HIS A 99 -22.24 -20.82 7.03
CA HIS A 99 -21.16 -21.07 6.07
C HIS A 99 -19.78 -21.31 6.72
N SER A 100 -18.99 -22.22 6.14
CA SER A 100 -17.59 -22.45 6.53
C SER A 100 -16.65 -21.31 6.09
N LYS A 101 -15.55 -21.09 6.83
CA LYS A 101 -14.57 -20.02 6.56
C LYS A 101 -13.87 -20.16 5.19
N LYS A 102 -13.66 -21.40 4.72
CA LYS A 102 -12.99 -21.71 3.43
C LYS A 102 -13.89 -21.39 2.23
N THR A 103 -15.16 -21.77 2.27
CA THR A 103 -16.12 -21.50 1.18
C THR A 103 -16.34 -19.99 1.03
N PHE A 104 -16.42 -19.24 2.12
CA PHE A 104 -16.54 -17.78 2.07
C PHE A 104 -15.34 -17.06 1.45
N PHE A 105 -14.10 -17.44 1.79
CA PHE A 105 -12.93 -16.82 1.18
C PHE A 105 -12.96 -16.97 -0.34
N ARG A 106 -13.32 -18.17 -0.79
CA ARG A 106 -13.34 -18.53 -2.20
C ARG A 106 -14.47 -17.81 -2.95
N GLU A 107 -15.67 -17.73 -2.38
CA GLU A 107 -16.86 -17.22 -3.06
C GLU A 107 -17.03 -15.69 -2.97
N PHE A 108 -16.68 -15.06 -1.84
CA PHE A 108 -17.03 -13.66 -1.57
C PHE A 108 -15.85 -12.77 -1.19
N LEU A 109 -14.96 -13.20 -0.30
CA LEU A 109 -13.87 -12.34 0.17
C LEU A 109 -12.84 -12.09 -0.93
N SER A 110 -12.50 -13.12 -1.71
CA SER A 110 -11.51 -13.05 -2.80
C SER A 110 -11.86 -11.97 -3.83
N LYS A 111 -13.10 -11.95 -4.33
CA LYS A 111 -13.56 -10.97 -5.33
C LYS A 111 -13.47 -9.53 -4.82
N LYS A 112 -13.95 -9.28 -3.61
CA LYS A 112 -13.95 -7.93 -3.02
C LYS A 112 -12.54 -7.44 -2.65
N LEU A 113 -11.69 -8.36 -2.18
CA LEU A 113 -10.26 -8.07 -1.96
C LEU A 113 -9.56 -7.72 -3.27
N ILE A 114 -9.82 -8.49 -4.34
CA ILE A 114 -9.24 -8.24 -5.66
C ILE A 114 -9.68 -6.87 -6.20
N ILE A 115 -10.96 -6.51 -6.12
CA ILE A 115 -11.44 -5.19 -6.57
C ILE A 115 -10.72 -4.05 -5.83
N ARG A 116 -10.65 -4.12 -4.49
CA ARG A 116 -9.91 -3.12 -3.70
C ARG A 116 -8.42 -3.10 -4.02
N GLY A 117 -7.85 -4.26 -4.28
CA GLY A 117 -6.49 -4.40 -4.78
C GLY A 117 -6.30 -3.67 -6.11
N ILE A 118 -7.19 -3.90 -7.08
CA ILE A 118 -7.13 -3.27 -8.41
C ILE A 118 -7.27 -1.74 -8.32
N GLU A 119 -8.20 -1.23 -7.51
CA GLU A 119 -8.32 0.22 -7.27
C GLU A 119 -7.00 0.81 -6.77
N SER A 120 -6.39 0.13 -5.79
CA SER A 120 -5.14 0.57 -5.18
C SER A 120 -3.98 0.43 -6.15
N TYR A 121 -3.98 -0.62 -6.96
CA TYR A 121 -3.01 -0.88 -8.01
C TYR A 121 -3.02 0.25 -9.05
N LEU A 122 -4.20 0.59 -9.60
CA LEU A 122 -4.35 1.68 -10.57
C LEU A 122 -3.88 3.02 -9.98
N PHE A 123 -4.22 3.28 -8.71
CA PHE A 123 -3.75 4.47 -7.99
C PHE A 123 -2.22 4.47 -7.84
N GLY A 124 -1.62 3.35 -7.46
CA GLY A 124 -0.17 3.20 -7.31
C GLY A 124 0.57 3.39 -8.64
N VAL A 125 0.08 2.78 -9.72
CA VAL A 125 0.61 2.96 -11.08
C VAL A 125 0.56 4.44 -11.49
N GLY A 126 -0.59 5.10 -11.28
CA GLY A 126 -0.78 6.51 -11.61
C GLY A 126 0.21 7.42 -10.86
N ILE A 127 0.35 7.22 -9.55
CA ILE A 127 1.30 7.98 -8.73
C ILE A 127 2.74 7.74 -9.17
N TYR A 128 3.13 6.48 -9.34
CA TYR A 128 4.50 6.13 -9.68
C TYR A 128 4.89 6.73 -11.04
N TYR A 129 3.98 6.66 -12.01
CA TYR A 129 4.13 7.29 -13.31
C TYR A 129 4.27 8.81 -13.22
N LEU A 130 3.39 9.48 -12.46
CA LEU A 130 3.46 10.92 -12.25
C LEU A 130 4.77 11.35 -11.60
N LEU A 131 5.23 10.60 -10.60
CA LEU A 131 6.50 10.90 -9.92
C LEU A 131 7.68 10.71 -10.88
N ILE A 132 7.75 9.61 -11.65
CA ILE A 132 8.81 9.46 -12.67
C ILE A 132 8.83 10.66 -13.60
N ILE A 133 7.68 11.07 -14.15
CA ILE A 133 7.62 12.19 -15.09
C ILE A 133 8.11 13.47 -14.42
N PHE A 134 7.53 13.81 -13.27
CA PHE A 134 7.87 15.03 -12.54
C PHE A 134 9.38 15.14 -12.28
N PHE A 135 9.96 14.04 -11.82
CA PHE A 135 11.38 13.94 -11.48
C PHE A 135 12.29 13.89 -12.73
N SER A 136 11.85 13.26 -13.83
CA SER A 136 12.59 13.25 -15.09
C SER A 136 12.65 14.64 -15.75
N LEU A 137 11.56 15.41 -15.69
CA LEU A 137 11.50 16.76 -16.26
C LEU A 137 12.34 17.77 -15.49
N ALA A 138 12.52 17.55 -14.18
CA ALA A 138 13.16 18.50 -13.29
C ALA A 138 14.61 18.13 -12.94
N GLN A 139 15.24 17.25 -13.74
CA GLN A 139 16.52 16.56 -13.54
C GLN A 139 17.66 17.40 -12.92
N ASN A 140 17.71 18.73 -13.13
CA ASN A 140 18.76 19.61 -12.58
C ASN A 140 18.25 20.81 -11.75
N SER A 141 16.93 20.97 -11.57
CA SER A 141 16.35 22.16 -10.94
C SER A 141 15.64 21.90 -9.61
N ILE A 142 15.48 20.63 -9.21
CA ILE A 142 14.79 20.32 -7.96
C ILE A 142 15.71 20.63 -6.77
N GLN A 143 15.42 21.74 -6.10
CA GLN A 143 16.04 22.04 -4.81
C GLN A 143 15.52 21.07 -3.74
N LEU A 144 16.43 20.59 -2.90
CA LEU A 144 16.17 19.64 -1.81
C LEU A 144 14.95 20.04 -0.93
N LYS A 145 14.74 21.34 -0.71
CA LYS A 145 13.62 21.88 0.07
C LYS A 145 12.24 21.48 -0.49
N TYR A 146 12.10 21.38 -1.81
CA TYR A 146 10.85 21.02 -2.49
C TYR A 146 10.50 19.53 -2.35
N ILE A 147 11.38 18.74 -1.74
CA ILE A 147 11.21 17.30 -1.52
C ILE A 147 11.09 17.04 -0.03
N ILE A 148 11.98 17.63 0.79
CA ILE A 148 11.95 17.49 2.24
C ILE A 148 10.64 17.99 2.83
N ILE A 149 10.19 19.18 2.44
CA ILE A 149 8.98 19.79 3.02
C ILE A 149 7.74 18.91 2.75
N PRO A 150 7.43 18.51 1.50
CA PRO A 150 6.31 17.61 1.25
C PRO A 150 6.46 16.25 1.93
N THR A 151 7.67 15.68 1.94
CA THR A 151 7.94 14.39 2.59
C THR A 151 7.59 14.42 4.08
N ILE A 152 8.01 15.47 4.79
CA ILE A 152 7.74 15.66 6.22
C ILE A 152 6.24 15.88 6.46
N LEU A 153 5.59 16.70 5.63
CA LEU A 153 4.15 16.94 5.76
C LEU A 153 3.34 15.65 5.54
N PHE A 154 3.69 14.86 4.52
CA PHE A 154 3.08 13.55 4.28
C PHE A 154 3.38 12.55 5.41
N PHE A 155 4.59 12.60 5.98
CA PHE A 155 4.98 11.77 7.11
C PHE A 155 4.08 12.05 8.33
N PHE A 156 3.93 13.32 8.73
CA PHE A 156 3.04 13.68 9.83
C PHE A 156 1.57 13.37 9.54
N ALA A 157 1.09 13.62 8.31
CA ALA A 157 -0.26 13.24 7.90
C ALA A 157 -0.50 11.72 8.02
N ALA A 158 0.51 10.90 7.70
CA ALA A 158 0.45 9.46 7.86
C ALA A 158 0.31 9.04 9.33
N ILE A 159 1.11 9.63 10.22
CA ILE A 159 1.04 9.41 11.67
C ILE A 159 -0.33 9.79 12.24
N LEU A 160 -0.86 10.96 11.86
CA LEU A 160 -2.16 11.41 12.34
C LEU A 160 -3.30 10.48 11.88
N LYS A 161 -3.22 9.97 10.66
CA LYS A 161 -4.22 9.03 10.14
C LYS A 161 -4.11 7.64 10.79
N SER A 162 -2.90 7.14 11.02
CA SER A 162 -2.69 5.83 11.65
C SER A 162 -3.03 5.84 13.15
N SER A 163 -2.74 6.92 13.86
CA SER A 163 -3.05 7.07 15.29
C SER A 163 -4.55 7.12 15.60
N LYS A 164 -5.36 7.75 14.73
CA LYS A 164 -6.84 7.75 14.87
C LYS A 164 -7.42 6.35 14.75
N ILE A 165 -6.88 5.53 13.85
CA ILE A 165 -7.30 4.12 13.67
C ILE A 165 -7.00 3.33 14.96
N ASN A 166 -5.86 3.55 15.60
CA ASN A 166 -5.53 2.89 16.87
C ASN A 166 -6.48 3.27 18.02
N LYS A 167 -6.96 4.53 18.08
CA LYS A 167 -7.93 4.94 19.13
C LYS A 167 -9.31 4.36 18.93
N THR A 168 -9.81 4.21 17.70
CA THR A 168 -11.15 3.62 17.48
C THR A 168 -11.19 2.11 17.71
N TYR A 169 -10.07 1.39 17.58
CA TYR A 169 -10.02 -0.04 17.85
C TYR A 169 -9.59 -0.41 19.27
N SER A 170 -8.94 0.48 20.04
CA SER A 170 -8.63 0.23 21.45
C SER A 170 -9.84 0.40 22.37
N ILE A 171 -10.85 1.16 21.96
CA ILE A 171 -12.09 1.37 22.73
C ILE A 171 -13.08 0.19 22.57
N LEU A 172 -12.85 -0.70 21.60
CA LEU A 172 -13.68 -1.89 21.32
C LEU A 172 -13.03 -3.22 21.77
N LYS A 173 -12.03 -3.16 22.63
CA LYS A 173 -11.35 -4.33 23.22
C LYS A 173 -11.54 -4.33 24.72
#